data_AF-A0AAN4YU82-F1
#
_entry.id   AF-A0AAN4YU82-F1
#
_cell.length_a   1.000
_cell.length_b   1.000
_cell.length_c   1.000
_cell.angle_alpha   90.00
_cell.angle_beta   90.00
_cell.angle_gamma   90.00
#
_symmetry.space_group_name_H-M   'P 1'
#
loop_
_entity.id
_entity.type
_entity.pdbx_description
1 polymer ?
#
loop_
_entity_poly.entity_id
_entity_poly.type
_entity_poly.pdbx_seq_one_letter_code
_entity_poly.pdbx_strand_id
1 'polypeptide(L)'
;MIKLLQNDLATVPHLDHGWFGLRNRLPIERDSSDAERDEMELKEFAKPAWEGLSKDRTGIRSLMSYIDKERRAQIQKEIPHIITEITQHLRECEANLKRMGESRTTARAQRYYVLQFCNEMQKMAEGTLRGQHQDIPSTDAKAMLRYKIRLRLDQFRDDMCRSENIAIKFTDYRADLEWLKSQSSDPRVWEEHVVNGQGLYAAIAQEAKICEGRSLPGSVHPDVEEKLFRKLSVHWEGIAREFVEDVKIMVTDCYNILLKIAIPNSKVRLEVSRIVGKTLEEWNKDADTALRELVEDNQARPLITRNPSLLSFTSMTDEILLGHSSNNKAANGKANGGSNGEDVGPYFIPTSLNQILSARARLDGYYDIALWRFIDNVAMQVMERHVLGPKCPMRIVSADRFAQLDDTELNTVAGEDEADTRMRARLERTRSRYQKALERWERLRVL
;
A
#
# COMPACT_ATOMS: atom_id res chain seq x y z
N MET A 1 -63.77 -51.53 18.96
CA MET A 1 -62.96 -51.87 17.77
C MET A 1 -63.45 -51.15 16.52
N ILE A 2 -64.73 -51.24 16.13
CA ILE A 2 -65.29 -50.50 14.97
C ILE A 2 -65.14 -48.98 15.12
N LYS A 3 -65.48 -48.42 16.29
CA LYS A 3 -65.29 -46.98 16.58
C LYS A 3 -63.82 -46.51 16.53
N LEU A 4 -62.85 -47.44 16.70
CA LEU A 4 -61.41 -47.14 16.56
C LEU A 4 -61.05 -47.05 15.08
N LEU A 5 -61.53 -48.00 14.28
CA LEU A 5 -61.32 -48.01 12.83
C LEU A 5 -62.04 -46.86 12.10
N GLN A 6 -63.05 -46.26 12.73
CA GLN A 6 -63.73 -45.04 12.28
C GLN A 6 -62.99 -43.74 12.70
N ASN A 7 -61.93 -43.85 13.50
CA ASN A 7 -61.17 -42.70 14.04
C ASN A 7 -62.02 -41.74 14.93
N ASP A 8 -63.16 -42.22 15.45
CA ASP A 8 -64.19 -41.42 16.15
C ASP A 8 -64.22 -41.68 17.68
N LEU A 9 -63.15 -42.26 18.24
CA LEU A 9 -63.06 -42.52 19.69
C LEU A 9 -62.49 -41.32 20.43
N ALA A 10 -63.30 -40.69 21.30
CA ALA A 10 -62.88 -39.60 22.18
C ALA A 10 -61.75 -39.98 23.18
N THR A 11 -61.48 -41.27 23.35
CA THR A 11 -60.47 -41.80 24.27
C THR A 11 -59.11 -42.08 23.62
N VAL A 12 -58.98 -41.94 22.30
CA VAL A 12 -57.74 -42.21 21.55
C VAL A 12 -57.39 -40.99 20.68
N PRO A 13 -56.12 -40.58 20.57
CA PRO A 13 -55.74 -39.48 19.70
C PRO A 13 -56.16 -39.74 18.25
N HIS A 14 -56.75 -38.72 17.61
CA HIS A 14 -57.06 -38.75 16.19
C HIS A 14 -55.76 -38.85 15.37
N LEU A 15 -55.64 -39.85 14.51
CA LEU A 15 -54.50 -40.00 13.60
C LEU A 15 -54.84 -39.43 12.22
N ASP A 16 -53.94 -38.61 11.65
CA ASP A 16 -54.15 -37.95 10.35
C ASP A 16 -54.32 -38.94 9.19
N HIS A 17 -53.66 -40.10 9.28
CA HIS A 17 -53.77 -41.19 8.31
C HIS A 17 -54.87 -42.22 8.64
N GLY A 18 -55.53 -42.06 9.80
CA GLY A 18 -56.57 -42.96 10.31
C GLY A 18 -56.05 -44.34 10.73
N TRP A 19 -56.99 -45.27 10.93
CA TRP A 19 -56.71 -46.65 11.35
C TRP A 19 -57.05 -47.64 10.23
N PHE A 20 -56.29 -48.73 10.16
CA PHE A 20 -56.52 -49.82 9.21
C PHE A 20 -56.78 -51.13 9.95
N GLY A 21 -57.80 -51.86 9.51
CA GLY A 21 -58.12 -53.19 10.01
C GLY A 21 -57.46 -54.25 9.16
N LEU A 22 -56.68 -55.13 9.79
CA LEU A 22 -56.05 -56.28 9.13
C LEU A 22 -56.40 -57.57 9.86
N ARG A 23 -56.55 -58.67 9.12
CA ARG A 23 -56.60 -60.02 9.69
C ARG A 23 -55.23 -60.66 9.51
N ASN A 24 -54.56 -60.95 10.63
CA ASN A 24 -53.32 -61.71 10.59
C ASN A 24 -53.58 -63.23 10.68
N ARG A 25 -52.61 -64.04 10.27
CA ARG A 25 -52.67 -65.50 10.38
C ARG A 25 -52.82 -65.94 11.83
N LEU A 26 -53.72 -66.87 12.10
CA LEU A 26 -53.80 -67.54 13.39
C LEU A 26 -52.63 -68.54 13.55
N PRO A 27 -52.26 -68.92 14.78
CA PRO A 27 -51.18 -69.90 15.02
C PRO A 27 -51.38 -71.25 14.30
N ILE A 28 -52.62 -71.60 13.98
CA ILE A 28 -53.04 -72.83 13.30
C ILE A 28 -52.97 -72.69 11.77
N GLU A 29 -52.91 -71.46 11.25
CA GLU A 29 -52.88 -71.11 9.83
C GLU A 29 -51.45 -70.78 9.35
N ARG A 30 -50.41 -71.23 10.07
CA ARG A 30 -49.01 -70.87 9.81
C ARG A 30 -48.51 -71.27 8.41
N ASP A 31 -48.98 -72.41 7.90
CA ASP A 31 -48.57 -72.95 6.60
C ASP A 31 -49.47 -72.49 5.43
N SER A 32 -50.44 -71.58 5.68
CA SER A 32 -51.29 -71.02 4.63
C SER A 32 -50.52 -70.08 3.70
N SER A 33 -50.87 -70.08 2.41
CA SER A 33 -50.25 -69.17 1.44
C SER A 33 -50.67 -67.71 1.65
N ASP A 34 -49.94 -66.76 1.04
CA ASP A 34 -50.32 -65.33 1.09
C ASP A 34 -51.66 -65.08 0.39
N ALA A 35 -51.95 -65.82 -0.68
CA ALA A 35 -53.22 -65.71 -1.41
C ALA A 35 -54.40 -66.24 -0.57
N GLU A 36 -54.22 -67.37 0.11
CA GLU A 36 -55.22 -67.95 1.02
C GLU A 36 -55.49 -67.02 2.22
N ARG A 37 -54.44 -66.41 2.78
CA ARG A 37 -54.59 -65.40 3.84
C ARG A 37 -55.44 -64.21 3.36
N ASP A 38 -55.12 -63.64 2.20
CA ASP A 38 -55.85 -62.49 1.66
C ASP A 38 -57.32 -62.83 1.37
N GLU A 39 -57.61 -64.06 0.92
CA GLU A 39 -58.97 -64.53 0.71
C GLU A 39 -59.72 -64.71 2.05
N MET A 40 -59.06 -65.26 3.07
CA MET A 40 -59.63 -65.38 4.42
C MET A 40 -59.86 -64.00 5.08
N GLU A 41 -58.97 -63.05 4.84
CA GLU A 41 -59.13 -61.65 5.28
C GLU A 41 -60.34 -60.99 4.62
N LEU A 42 -60.51 -61.19 3.32
CA LEU A 42 -61.66 -60.66 2.58
C LEU A 42 -62.98 -61.28 3.05
N LYS A 43 -62.99 -62.60 3.33
CA LYS A 43 -64.14 -63.29 3.95
C LYS A 43 -64.44 -62.79 5.35
N GLU A 44 -63.42 -62.44 6.15
CA GLU A 44 -63.60 -61.92 7.50
C GLU A 44 -64.27 -60.55 7.48
N PHE A 45 -63.76 -59.63 6.66
CA PHE A 45 -64.29 -58.28 6.53
C PHE A 45 -65.60 -58.19 5.74
N ALA A 46 -66.06 -59.29 5.12
CA ALA A 46 -67.38 -59.41 4.52
C ALA A 46 -68.50 -59.77 5.51
N LYS A 47 -68.17 -60.08 6.78
CA LYS A 47 -69.17 -60.41 7.81
C LYS A 47 -69.98 -59.17 8.22
N PRO A 48 -71.25 -59.34 8.67
CA PRO A 48 -72.12 -58.23 9.09
C PRO A 48 -71.53 -57.36 10.22
N ALA A 49 -70.64 -57.94 11.04
CA ALA A 49 -69.94 -57.23 12.11
C ALA A 49 -69.07 -56.06 11.60
N TRP A 50 -68.72 -56.02 10.31
CA TRP A 50 -67.83 -55.02 9.71
C TRP A 50 -68.53 -54.12 8.68
N GLU A 51 -69.85 -54.26 8.50
CA GLU A 51 -70.63 -53.60 7.45
C GLU A 51 -70.64 -52.06 7.56
N GLY A 52 -70.36 -51.52 8.77
CA GLY A 52 -70.22 -50.08 9.04
C GLY A 52 -68.82 -49.49 8.82
N LEU A 53 -67.86 -50.25 8.28
CA LEU A 53 -66.49 -49.78 7.97
C LEU A 53 -66.30 -49.61 6.46
N SER A 54 -65.58 -48.56 6.07
CA SER A 54 -65.19 -48.38 4.67
C SER A 54 -64.24 -49.50 4.23
N LYS A 55 -64.53 -50.09 3.07
CA LYS A 55 -63.68 -51.11 2.41
C LYS A 55 -62.29 -50.58 2.03
N ASP A 56 -62.12 -49.26 2.00
CA ASP A 56 -60.84 -48.60 1.75
C ASP A 56 -59.92 -48.58 2.98
N ARG A 57 -60.42 -48.99 4.15
CA ARG A 57 -59.69 -49.01 5.43
C ARG A 57 -59.57 -50.41 6.04
N THR A 58 -60.03 -51.44 5.32
CA THR A 58 -59.94 -52.83 5.75
C THR A 58 -59.20 -53.66 4.70
N GLY A 59 -58.34 -54.55 5.17
CA GLY A 59 -57.56 -55.46 4.35
C GLY A 59 -56.20 -54.92 3.87
N ILE A 60 -55.29 -55.86 3.58
CA ILE A 60 -53.89 -55.58 3.22
C ILE A 60 -53.76 -54.81 1.91
N ARG A 61 -54.63 -55.08 0.92
CA ARG A 61 -54.59 -54.40 -0.39
C ARG A 61 -54.90 -52.92 -0.27
N SER A 62 -55.92 -52.57 0.51
CA SER A 62 -56.32 -51.18 0.76
C SER A 62 -55.23 -50.44 1.52
N LEU A 63 -54.60 -51.08 2.51
CA LEU A 63 -53.44 -50.53 3.21
C LEU A 63 -52.23 -50.31 2.28
N MET A 64 -51.86 -51.29 1.45
CA MET A 64 -50.73 -51.14 0.51
C MET A 64 -50.98 -50.01 -0.49
N SER A 65 -52.19 -49.94 -1.05
CA SER A 65 -52.57 -48.87 -1.99
C SER A 65 -52.49 -47.48 -1.33
N TYR A 66 -52.95 -47.38 -0.08
CA TYR A 66 -52.88 -46.14 0.68
C TYR A 66 -51.43 -45.75 1.01
N ILE A 67 -50.61 -46.67 1.52
CA ILE A 67 -49.18 -46.42 1.79
C ILE A 67 -48.46 -45.98 0.52
N ASP A 68 -48.71 -46.64 -0.62
CA ASP A 68 -48.10 -46.28 -1.89
C ASP A 68 -48.53 -44.88 -2.35
N LYS A 69 -49.80 -44.51 -2.15
CA LYS A 69 -50.33 -43.17 -2.45
C LYS A 69 -49.71 -42.11 -1.55
N GLU A 70 -49.70 -42.31 -0.24
CA GLU A 70 -49.11 -41.38 0.73
C GLU A 70 -47.60 -41.23 0.52
N ARG A 71 -46.88 -42.33 0.29
CA ARG A 71 -45.45 -42.29 -0.05
C ARG A 71 -45.21 -41.48 -1.32
N ARG A 72 -46.02 -41.67 -2.37
CA ARG A 72 -45.90 -40.88 -3.61
C ARG A 72 -46.19 -39.39 -3.37
N ALA A 73 -47.26 -39.07 -2.62
CA ALA A 73 -47.62 -37.69 -2.30
C ALA A 73 -46.52 -37.00 -1.49
N GLN A 74 -45.97 -37.69 -0.49
CA GLN A 74 -44.86 -37.18 0.31
C GLN A 74 -43.59 -36.99 -0.52
N ILE A 75 -43.25 -37.95 -1.39
CA ILE A 75 -42.11 -37.82 -2.32
C ILE A 75 -42.31 -36.60 -3.24
N GLN A 76 -43.50 -36.43 -3.84
CA GLN A 76 -43.78 -35.29 -4.72
C GLN A 76 -43.71 -33.94 -3.99
N LYS A 77 -44.12 -33.91 -2.72
CA LYS A 77 -44.05 -32.71 -1.88
C LYS A 77 -42.61 -32.32 -1.52
N GLU A 78 -41.77 -33.30 -1.17
CA GLU A 78 -40.41 -33.05 -0.68
C GLU A 78 -39.36 -32.90 -1.80
N ILE A 79 -39.57 -33.49 -2.98
CA ILE A 79 -38.58 -33.41 -4.07
C ILE A 79 -38.22 -31.96 -4.44
N PRO A 80 -39.16 -31.01 -4.64
CA PRO A 80 -38.79 -29.64 -4.99
C PRO A 80 -37.83 -29.00 -3.97
N HIS A 81 -38.04 -29.27 -2.67
CA HIS A 81 -37.16 -28.81 -1.60
C HIS A 81 -35.75 -29.41 -1.72
N ILE A 82 -35.67 -30.73 -1.97
CA ILE A 82 -34.39 -31.41 -2.17
C ILE A 82 -33.65 -30.85 -3.40
N ILE A 83 -34.36 -30.49 -4.47
CA ILE A 83 -33.75 -29.89 -5.67
C ILE A 83 -33.23 -28.48 -5.38
N THR A 84 -33.97 -27.67 -4.63
CA THR A 84 -33.47 -26.35 -4.20
C THR A 84 -32.22 -26.46 -3.33
N GLU A 85 -32.17 -27.45 -2.43
CA GLU A 85 -31.01 -27.70 -1.58
C GLU A 85 -29.80 -28.19 -2.40
N ILE A 86 -30.00 -29.14 -3.33
CA ILE A 86 -28.95 -29.62 -4.24
C ILE A 86 -28.41 -28.49 -5.11
N THR A 87 -29.28 -27.65 -5.67
CA THR A 87 -28.86 -26.52 -6.52
C THR A 87 -28.10 -25.47 -5.71
N GLN A 88 -28.50 -25.19 -4.47
CA GLN A 88 -27.74 -24.32 -3.57
C GLN A 88 -26.35 -24.90 -3.28
N HIS A 89 -26.27 -26.16 -2.86
CA HIS A 89 -24.99 -26.81 -2.57
C HIS A 89 -24.09 -26.94 -3.80
N LEU A 90 -24.66 -27.13 -4.99
CA LEU A 90 -23.91 -27.11 -6.24
C LEU A 90 -23.27 -25.73 -6.47
N ARG A 91 -24.04 -24.65 -6.29
CA ARG A 91 -23.52 -23.26 -6.41
C ARG A 91 -22.41 -22.98 -5.39
N GLU A 92 -22.59 -23.40 -4.14
CA GLU A 92 -21.55 -23.29 -3.10
C GLU A 92 -20.29 -24.08 -3.45
N CYS A 93 -20.45 -25.28 -4.00
CA CYS A 93 -19.35 -26.13 -4.43
C CYS A 93 -18.58 -25.51 -5.62
N GLU A 94 -19.30 -24.97 -6.61
CA GLU A 94 -18.72 -24.28 -7.76
C GLU A 94 -18.03 -22.98 -7.37
N ALA A 95 -18.61 -22.19 -6.45
CA ALA A 95 -17.98 -21.00 -5.90
C ALA A 95 -16.66 -21.32 -5.17
N ASN A 96 -16.65 -22.40 -4.38
CA ASN A 96 -15.44 -22.87 -3.70
C ASN A 96 -14.38 -23.35 -4.69
N LEU A 97 -14.75 -24.13 -5.72
CA LEU A 97 -13.82 -24.55 -6.78
C LEU A 97 -13.26 -23.35 -7.55
N LYS A 98 -14.09 -22.36 -7.88
CA LYS A 98 -13.68 -21.12 -8.54
C LYS A 98 -12.67 -20.35 -7.68
N ARG A 99 -12.88 -20.30 -6.36
CA ARG A 99 -11.95 -19.66 -5.41
C ARG A 99 -10.62 -20.42 -5.29
N MET A 100 -10.62 -21.74 -5.43
CA MET A 100 -9.40 -22.56 -5.43
C MET A 100 -8.60 -22.43 -6.74
N GLY A 101 -9.23 -21.98 -7.83
CA GLY A 101 -8.60 -21.85 -9.14
C GLY A 101 -8.33 -23.20 -9.82
N GLU A 102 -7.60 -23.15 -10.94
CA GLU A 102 -7.23 -24.32 -11.73
C GLU A 102 -6.33 -25.28 -10.95
N SER A 103 -6.35 -26.56 -11.34
CA SER A 103 -5.51 -27.58 -10.71
C SER A 103 -4.03 -27.33 -11.00
N ARG A 104 -3.20 -27.25 -9.95
CA ARG A 104 -1.76 -26.95 -10.04
C ARG A 104 -0.89 -28.16 -9.73
N THR A 105 -1.39 -29.36 -10.02
CA THR A 105 -0.66 -30.63 -9.82
C THR A 105 0.44 -30.89 -10.85
N THR A 106 0.44 -30.17 -11.98
CA THR A 106 1.45 -30.32 -13.04
C THR A 106 2.33 -29.08 -13.12
N ALA A 107 3.61 -29.26 -13.46
CA ALA A 107 4.54 -28.13 -13.62
C ALA A 107 4.05 -27.12 -14.68
N ARG A 108 3.36 -27.58 -15.74
CA ARG A 108 2.76 -26.69 -16.75
C ARG A 108 1.67 -25.80 -16.16
N ALA A 109 0.78 -26.35 -15.33
CA ALA A 109 -0.28 -25.59 -14.68
C ALA A 109 0.29 -24.62 -13.63
N GLN A 110 1.32 -25.02 -12.89
CA GLN A 110 2.03 -24.14 -11.96
C GLN A 110 2.68 -22.95 -12.69
N ARG A 111 3.36 -23.19 -13.83
CA ARG A 111 3.94 -22.10 -14.66
C ARG A 111 2.87 -21.14 -15.15
N TYR A 112 1.74 -21.66 -15.60
CA TYR A 112 0.62 -20.84 -16.06
C TYR A 112 0.06 -19.97 -14.93
N TYR A 113 -0.16 -20.55 -13.75
CA TYR A 113 -0.63 -19.81 -12.56
C TYR A 113 0.35 -18.69 -12.16
N VAL A 114 1.65 -18.97 -12.19
CA VAL A 114 2.69 -17.98 -11.89
C VAL A 114 2.68 -16.84 -12.90
N LEU A 115 2.59 -17.17 -14.19
CA LEU A 115 2.48 -16.18 -15.25
C LEU A 115 1.26 -15.27 -15.08
N GLN A 116 0.11 -15.83 -14.69
CA GLN A 116 -1.12 -15.06 -14.45
C GLN A 116 -0.92 -13.99 -13.38
N PHE A 117 -0.46 -14.36 -12.18
CA PHE A 117 -0.29 -13.35 -11.13
C PHE A 117 0.85 -12.38 -11.43
N CYS A 118 1.90 -12.81 -12.15
CA CYS A 118 2.99 -11.92 -12.57
C CYS A 118 2.47 -10.84 -13.52
N ASN A 119 1.63 -11.20 -14.49
CA ASN A 119 1.02 -10.25 -15.43
C ASN A 119 0.08 -9.26 -14.71
N GLU A 120 -0.74 -9.76 -13.77
CA GLU A 120 -1.61 -8.89 -12.97
C GLU A 120 -0.81 -7.93 -12.09
N MET A 121 0.25 -8.41 -11.42
CA MET A 121 1.17 -7.58 -10.65
C MET A 121 1.80 -6.50 -11.52
N GLN A 122 2.34 -6.87 -12.68
CA GLN A 122 3.00 -5.91 -13.58
C GLN A 122 2.04 -4.83 -14.07
N LYS A 123 0.83 -5.21 -14.50
CA LYS A 123 -0.21 -4.27 -14.93
C LYS A 123 -0.56 -3.26 -13.83
N MET A 124 -0.81 -3.75 -12.62
CA MET A 124 -1.15 -2.88 -11.48
C MET A 124 0.04 -2.01 -11.04
N ALA A 125 1.26 -2.55 -11.09
CA ALA A 125 2.49 -1.83 -10.76
C ALA A 125 2.74 -0.69 -11.73
N GLU A 126 2.60 -0.91 -13.02
CA GLU A 126 2.74 0.13 -14.05
C GLU A 126 1.68 1.22 -13.88
N GLY A 127 0.42 0.85 -13.65
CA GLY A 127 -0.66 1.80 -13.36
C GLY A 127 -0.36 2.65 -12.13
N THR A 128 0.06 2.02 -11.03
CA THR A 128 0.44 2.70 -9.78
C THR A 128 1.60 3.68 -9.98
N LEU A 129 2.67 3.23 -10.64
CA LEU A 129 3.88 4.02 -10.87
C LEU A 129 3.64 5.18 -11.85
N ARG A 130 2.65 5.09 -12.74
CA ARG A 130 2.24 6.18 -13.63
C ARG A 130 1.17 7.10 -13.03
N GLY A 131 0.59 6.73 -11.89
CA GLY A 131 -0.51 7.47 -11.27
C GLY A 131 -1.89 7.20 -11.90
N GLN A 132 -2.03 6.12 -12.67
CA GLN A 132 -3.28 5.68 -13.29
C GLN A 132 -4.07 4.83 -12.30
N HIS A 133 -4.64 5.47 -11.28
CA HIS A 133 -5.29 4.77 -10.16
C HIS A 133 -6.58 4.02 -10.52
N GLN A 134 -7.22 4.39 -11.64
CA GLN A 134 -8.41 3.72 -12.16
C GLN A 134 -8.19 2.25 -12.53
N ASP A 135 -6.94 1.85 -12.81
CA ASP A 135 -6.58 0.50 -13.25
C ASP A 135 -6.29 -0.45 -12.07
N ILE A 136 -6.38 0.05 -10.83
CA ILE A 136 -6.13 -0.73 -9.61
C ILE A 136 -7.48 -1.07 -8.97
N PRO A 137 -7.81 -2.36 -8.78
CA PRO A 137 -9.08 -2.78 -8.17
C PRO A 137 -9.02 -2.66 -6.64
N SER A 138 -8.72 -1.47 -6.12
CA SER A 138 -8.64 -1.17 -4.69
C SER A 138 -9.19 0.21 -4.37
N THR A 139 -9.97 0.31 -3.30
CA THR A 139 -10.44 1.58 -2.74
C THR A 139 -9.50 2.13 -1.66
N ASP A 140 -8.42 1.42 -1.33
CA ASP A 140 -7.47 1.84 -0.30
C ASP A 140 -6.65 3.05 -0.78
N ALA A 141 -6.67 4.14 -0.02
CA ALA A 141 -5.87 5.32 -0.31
C ALA A 141 -4.36 5.02 -0.37
N LYS A 142 -3.87 3.95 0.26
CA LYS A 142 -2.48 3.47 0.15
C LYS A 142 -2.12 2.94 -1.24
N ALA A 143 -3.10 2.60 -2.09
CA ALA A 143 -2.86 2.29 -3.49
C ALA A 143 -2.55 3.53 -4.35
N MET A 144 -2.85 4.74 -3.85
CA MET A 144 -2.62 6.01 -4.55
C MET A 144 -1.17 6.51 -4.36
N LEU A 145 -0.19 5.68 -4.70
CA LEU A 145 1.23 5.89 -4.40
C LEU A 145 1.75 7.25 -4.89
N ARG A 146 1.57 7.55 -6.19
CA ARG A 146 2.08 8.80 -6.79
C ARG A 146 1.51 10.06 -6.14
N TYR A 147 0.22 10.06 -5.81
CA TYR A 147 -0.41 11.17 -5.10
C TYR A 147 0.20 11.37 -3.70
N LYS A 148 0.38 10.29 -2.94
CA LYS A 148 0.97 10.35 -1.59
C LYS A 148 2.43 10.80 -1.61
N ILE A 149 3.21 10.30 -2.56
CA ILE A 149 4.62 10.71 -2.74
C ILE A 149 4.69 12.20 -3.05
N ARG A 150 3.83 12.72 -3.93
CA ARG A 150 3.78 14.15 -4.23
C ARG A 150 3.51 14.98 -2.97
N LEU A 151 2.50 14.61 -2.19
CA LEU A 151 2.18 15.31 -0.94
C LEU A 151 3.36 15.31 0.04
N ARG A 152 4.04 14.17 0.16
CA ARG A 152 5.20 14.04 1.05
C ARG A 152 6.43 14.80 0.52
N LEU A 153 6.59 14.91 -0.79
CA LEU A 153 7.64 15.71 -1.42
C LEU A 153 7.41 17.22 -1.19
N ASP A 154 6.16 17.68 -1.27
CA ASP A 154 5.80 19.06 -0.92
C ASP A 154 6.14 19.36 0.56
N GLN A 155 5.83 18.43 1.46
CA GLN A 155 6.21 18.53 2.87
C GLN A 155 7.73 18.52 3.07
N PHE A 156 8.46 17.64 2.37
CA PHE A 156 9.92 17.57 2.43
C PHE A 156 10.57 18.90 2.02
N ARG A 157 10.10 19.50 0.93
CA ARG A 157 10.53 20.85 0.53
C ARG A 157 10.31 21.84 1.67
N ASP A 158 9.12 21.85 2.26
CA ASP A 158 8.79 22.81 3.31
C ASP A 158 9.64 22.58 4.56
N ASP A 159 9.86 21.33 4.97
CA ASP A 159 10.72 20.94 6.10
C ASP A 159 12.17 21.41 5.90
N MET A 160 12.69 21.26 4.68
CA MET A 160 14.04 21.70 4.28
C MET A 160 14.21 23.23 4.32
N CYS A 161 13.13 23.98 4.07
CA CYS A 161 13.13 25.45 4.09
C CYS A 161 12.86 26.06 5.47
N ARG A 162 12.56 25.27 6.52
CA ARG A 162 12.28 25.81 7.86
C ARG A 162 13.54 26.33 8.53
N SER A 163 13.54 27.63 8.85
CA SER A 163 14.63 28.31 9.54
C SER A 163 14.93 27.79 10.95
N GLU A 164 13.98 27.07 11.57
CA GLU A 164 14.12 26.50 12.92
C GLU A 164 15.17 25.37 12.98
N ASN A 165 15.42 24.69 11.86
CA ASN A 165 16.37 23.58 11.78
C ASN A 165 17.82 24.05 11.54
N ILE A 166 18.03 25.34 11.26
CA ILE A 166 19.34 25.89 10.92
C ILE A 166 20.06 26.31 12.21
N ALA A 167 21.22 25.71 12.46
CA ALA A 167 22.01 25.96 13.67
C ALA A 167 22.45 27.43 13.83
N ILE A 168 22.71 28.11 12.70
CA ILE A 168 23.05 29.53 12.66
C ILE A 168 21.97 30.22 11.83
N LYS A 169 21.13 31.03 12.47
CA LYS A 169 20.01 31.68 11.79
C LYS A 169 20.51 32.66 10.74
N PHE A 170 19.93 32.56 9.55
CA PHE A 170 20.04 33.58 8.53
C PHE A 170 19.19 34.79 8.93
N THR A 171 19.78 35.96 8.83
CA THR A 171 19.10 37.26 8.89
C THR A 171 19.01 37.83 7.47
N ASP A 172 18.03 38.71 7.25
CA ASP A 172 17.87 39.37 5.96
C ASP A 172 19.07 40.28 5.71
N TYR A 173 19.90 39.88 4.75
CA TYR A 173 21.15 40.56 4.43
C TYR A 173 20.96 42.04 4.13
N ARG A 174 19.88 42.40 3.44
CA ARG A 174 19.58 43.80 3.09
C ARG A 174 19.14 44.57 4.33
N ALA A 175 18.26 44.00 5.13
CA ALA A 175 17.81 44.63 6.38
C ALA A 175 18.97 44.82 7.36
N ASP A 176 19.91 43.87 7.44
CA ASP A 176 21.10 43.98 8.28
C ASP A 176 22.00 45.14 7.84
N LEU A 177 22.21 45.29 6.52
CA LEU A 177 22.97 46.42 5.97
C LEU A 177 22.26 47.76 6.19
N GLU A 178 20.94 47.81 6.03
CA GLU A 178 20.14 49.02 6.33
C GLU A 178 20.15 49.34 7.83
N TRP A 179 20.14 48.33 8.69
CA TRP A 179 20.28 48.50 10.13
C TRP A 179 21.67 49.03 10.51
N LEU A 180 22.76 48.46 9.99
CA LEU A 180 24.12 48.96 10.23
C LEU A 180 24.24 50.43 9.81
N LYS A 181 23.64 50.80 8.67
CA LYS A 181 23.57 52.20 8.21
C LYS A 181 22.83 53.12 9.20
N SER A 182 21.78 52.64 9.86
CA SER A 182 21.04 53.42 10.83
C SER A 182 21.80 53.66 12.14
N GLN A 183 22.75 52.78 12.50
CA GLN A 183 23.48 52.86 13.76
C GLN A 183 24.64 53.86 13.75
N SER A 184 25.40 53.93 12.66
CA SER A 184 26.54 54.85 12.55
C SER A 184 26.90 55.13 11.09
N SER A 185 27.44 56.32 10.83
CA SER A 185 28.04 56.68 9.53
C SER A 185 29.50 56.23 9.39
N ASP A 186 30.13 55.76 10.48
CA ASP A 186 31.50 55.24 10.51
C ASP A 186 31.53 53.71 10.32
N PRO A 187 32.13 53.20 9.22
CA PRO A 187 32.28 51.77 8.96
C PRO A 187 33.06 50.97 10.01
N ARG A 188 33.91 51.62 10.83
CA ARG A 188 34.65 50.94 11.91
C ARG A 188 33.72 50.46 13.03
N VAL A 189 32.68 51.23 13.32
CA VAL A 189 31.64 50.86 14.29
C VAL A 189 30.84 49.67 13.78
N TRP A 190 30.65 49.56 12.46
CA TRP A 190 29.98 48.40 11.86
C TRP A 190 30.79 47.12 12.05
N GLU A 191 32.12 47.20 11.90
CA GLU A 191 33.01 46.06 12.15
C GLU A 191 32.88 45.56 13.58
N GLU A 192 32.88 46.45 14.58
CA GLU A 192 32.68 46.06 15.98
C GLU A 192 31.31 45.38 16.21
N HIS A 193 30.24 45.90 15.60
CA HIS A 193 28.91 45.29 15.70
C HIS A 193 28.82 43.91 15.03
N VAL A 194 29.45 43.73 13.86
CA VAL A 194 29.47 42.48 13.09
C VAL A 194 30.32 41.42 13.79
N VAL A 195 31.46 41.80 14.37
CA VAL A 195 32.40 40.89 15.05
C VAL A 195 31.89 40.49 16.43
N ASN A 196 31.35 41.43 17.21
CA ASN A 196 30.87 41.18 18.58
C ASN A 196 29.39 40.77 18.64
N GLY A 197 28.70 40.77 17.49
CA GLY A 197 27.31 40.37 17.38
C GLY A 197 27.10 38.87 17.56
N GLN A 198 25.93 38.39 17.13
CA GLN A 198 25.57 36.98 17.12
C GLN A 198 25.11 36.56 15.71
N GLY A 199 25.13 35.26 15.43
CA GLY A 199 24.69 34.71 14.15
C GLY A 199 25.81 34.59 13.11
N LEU A 200 25.44 34.65 11.83
CA LEU A 200 26.33 34.24 10.75
C LEU A 200 27.51 35.19 10.54
N TYR A 201 27.34 36.49 10.74
CA TYR A 201 28.43 37.47 10.66
C TYR A 201 29.56 37.20 11.66
N ALA A 202 29.20 36.99 12.93
CA ALA A 202 30.17 36.68 13.98
C ALA A 202 30.86 35.32 13.72
N ALA A 203 30.13 34.32 13.22
CA ALA A 203 30.69 33.04 12.83
C ALA A 203 31.71 33.16 11.67
N ILE A 204 31.43 34.01 10.67
CA ILE A 204 32.36 34.33 9.59
C ILE A 204 33.60 35.02 10.13
N ALA A 205 33.45 36.03 10.98
CA ALA A 205 34.58 36.75 11.57
C ALA A 205 35.48 35.82 12.38
N GLN A 206 34.90 34.93 13.19
CA GLN A 206 35.64 33.98 13.99
C GLN A 206 36.42 32.97 13.13
N GLU A 207 35.78 32.36 12.13
CA GLU A 207 36.44 31.40 11.23
C GLU A 207 37.49 32.08 10.34
N ALA A 208 37.25 33.32 9.89
CA ALA A 208 38.22 34.10 9.14
C ALA A 208 39.49 34.36 9.95
N LYS A 209 39.36 34.74 11.24
CA LYS A 209 40.50 34.92 12.15
C LYS A 209 41.29 33.62 12.38
N ILE A 210 40.60 32.48 12.47
CA ILE A 210 41.27 31.17 12.59
C ILE A 210 42.06 30.84 11.32
N CYS A 211 41.53 31.19 10.14
CA CYS A 211 42.15 30.89 8.84
C CYS A 211 43.22 31.92 8.42
N GLU A 212 43.32 33.05 9.11
CA GLU A 212 44.28 34.13 8.83
C GLU A 212 45.73 33.63 8.82
N GLY A 213 46.07 32.64 9.66
CA GLY A 213 47.40 32.02 9.70
C GLY A 213 47.82 31.28 8.41
N ARG A 214 46.91 31.08 7.46
CA ARG A 214 47.16 30.45 6.15
C ARG A 214 46.78 31.34 4.95
N SER A 215 46.37 32.58 5.21
CA SER A 215 45.80 33.48 4.20
C SER A 215 46.66 34.71 3.99
N LEU A 216 46.62 35.28 2.79
CA LEU A 216 47.23 36.59 2.55
C LEU A 216 46.37 37.68 3.19
N PRO A 217 46.96 38.72 3.80
CA PRO A 217 46.21 39.88 4.28
C PRO A 217 45.32 40.44 3.16
N GLY A 218 44.02 40.59 3.44
CA GLY A 218 43.06 41.05 2.44
C GLY A 218 42.36 39.97 1.62
N SER A 219 42.71 38.69 1.75
CA SER A 219 41.95 37.56 1.18
C SER A 219 41.08 36.82 2.22
N VAL A 220 39.90 36.32 1.79
CA VAL A 220 39.12 35.33 2.55
C VAL A 220 39.58 33.93 2.13
N HIS A 221 40.01 33.11 3.08
CA HIS A 221 40.35 31.72 2.79
C HIS A 221 39.08 30.94 2.35
N PRO A 222 39.12 30.16 1.26
CA PRO A 222 37.97 29.36 0.82
C PRO A 222 37.38 28.46 1.92
N ASP A 223 38.23 27.89 2.78
CA ASP A 223 37.83 27.09 3.95
C ASP A 223 36.80 27.75 4.88
N VAL A 224 36.75 29.09 4.97
CA VAL A 224 35.78 29.80 5.82
C VAL A 224 34.37 29.50 5.32
N GLU A 225 34.14 29.66 4.02
CA GLU A 225 32.84 29.42 3.40
C GLU A 225 32.48 27.93 3.43
N GLU A 226 33.44 27.04 3.18
CA GLU A 226 33.20 25.59 3.24
C GLU A 226 32.78 25.12 4.64
N LYS A 227 33.52 25.53 5.68
CA LYS A 227 33.22 25.12 7.06
C LYS A 227 31.87 25.63 7.52
N LEU A 228 31.54 26.87 7.19
CA LEU A 228 30.27 27.46 7.60
C LEU A 228 29.11 26.85 6.82
N PHE A 229 29.26 26.61 5.52
CA PHE A 229 28.25 25.91 4.74
C PHE A 229 27.93 24.53 5.32
N ARG A 230 28.96 23.76 5.70
CA ARG A 230 28.78 22.45 6.36
C ARG A 230 27.99 22.58 7.66
N LYS A 231 28.35 23.53 8.54
CA LYS A 231 27.60 23.82 9.79
C LYS A 231 26.14 24.22 9.53
N LEU A 232 25.88 24.97 8.46
CA LEU A 232 24.53 25.43 8.09
C LEU A 232 23.67 24.30 7.53
N SER A 233 24.26 23.31 6.85
CA SER A 233 23.55 22.25 6.13
C SER A 233 23.48 20.90 6.87
N VAL A 234 23.98 20.81 8.12
CA VAL A 234 23.98 19.55 8.90
C VAL A 234 22.60 18.89 9.00
N HIS A 235 21.54 19.69 9.13
CA HIS A 235 20.18 19.19 9.30
C HIS A 235 19.60 18.54 8.03
N TRP A 236 20.17 18.78 6.85
CA TRP A 236 19.67 18.26 5.58
C TRP A 236 19.65 16.74 5.55
N GLU A 237 20.64 16.08 6.16
CA GLU A 237 20.72 14.62 6.20
C GLU A 237 19.53 14.01 6.94
N GLY A 238 19.19 14.53 8.12
CA GLY A 238 18.11 14.00 8.95
C GLY A 238 16.77 14.07 8.23
N ILE A 239 16.44 15.25 7.68
CA ILE A 239 15.18 15.49 6.97
C ILE A 239 15.08 14.64 5.70
N ALA A 240 16.17 14.56 4.91
CA ALA A 240 16.18 13.76 3.69
C ALA A 240 16.07 12.25 3.98
N ARG A 241 16.69 11.78 5.07
CA ARG A 241 16.58 10.38 5.51
C ARG A 241 15.16 10.03 5.91
N GLU A 242 14.50 10.89 6.68
CA GLU A 242 13.09 10.71 7.06
C GLU A 242 12.19 10.66 5.83
N PHE A 243 12.36 11.61 4.89
CA PHE A 243 11.62 11.62 3.64
C PHE A 243 11.79 10.31 2.84
N VAL A 244 13.03 9.85 2.65
CA VAL A 244 13.30 8.62 1.89
C VAL A 244 12.71 7.40 2.59
N GLU A 245 12.79 7.31 3.92
CA GLU A 245 12.18 6.23 4.70
C GLU A 245 10.65 6.20 4.55
N ASP A 246 10.00 7.36 4.67
CA ASP A 246 8.56 7.49 4.48
C ASP A 246 8.13 6.99 3.09
N VAL A 247 8.87 7.35 2.04
CA VAL A 247 8.57 6.88 0.68
C VAL A 247 8.80 5.37 0.53
N LYS A 248 9.87 4.81 1.12
CA LYS A 248 10.10 3.35 1.14
C LYS A 248 8.93 2.61 1.82
N ILE A 249 8.41 3.15 2.93
CA ILE A 249 7.23 2.62 3.62
C ILE A 249 6.00 2.68 2.71
N MET A 250 5.74 3.83 2.05
CA MET A 250 4.61 3.96 1.13
C MET A 250 4.66 2.95 -0.03
N VAL A 251 5.85 2.73 -0.60
CA VAL A 251 6.07 1.72 -1.65
C VAL A 251 5.79 0.31 -1.12
N THR A 252 6.27 -0.01 0.08
CA THR A 252 6.09 -1.32 0.72
C THR A 252 4.61 -1.59 1.02
N ASP A 253 3.91 -0.61 1.56
CA ASP A 253 2.47 -0.67 1.81
C ASP A 253 1.68 -0.93 0.52
N CYS A 254 2.00 -0.19 -0.54
CA CYS A 254 1.37 -0.34 -1.84
C CYS A 254 1.65 -1.72 -2.45
N TYR A 255 2.91 -2.17 -2.38
CA TYR A 255 3.32 -3.50 -2.83
C TYR A 255 2.54 -4.62 -2.13
N ASN A 256 2.38 -4.54 -0.81
CA ASN A 256 1.63 -5.53 -0.04
C ASN A 256 0.15 -5.60 -0.45
N ILE A 257 -0.45 -4.45 -0.80
CA ILE A 257 -1.83 -4.38 -1.31
C ILE A 257 -1.92 -5.06 -2.67
N LEU A 258 -1.03 -4.71 -3.61
CA LEU A 258 -1.04 -5.32 -4.94
C LEU A 258 -0.80 -6.83 -4.88
N LEU A 259 0.16 -7.26 -4.05
CA LEU A 259 0.47 -8.67 -3.86
C LEU A 259 -0.74 -9.45 -3.32
N LYS A 260 -1.52 -8.86 -2.41
CA LYS A 260 -2.75 -9.46 -1.89
C LYS A 260 -3.85 -9.58 -2.95
N ILE A 261 -3.94 -8.62 -3.87
CA ILE A 261 -4.90 -8.63 -4.98
C ILE A 261 -4.50 -9.69 -6.01
N ALA A 262 -3.25 -9.68 -6.45
CA ALA A 262 -2.77 -10.61 -7.48
C ALA A 262 -2.70 -12.07 -6.98
N ILE A 263 -2.38 -12.27 -5.69
CA ILE A 263 -2.21 -13.59 -5.10
C ILE A 263 -3.12 -13.70 -3.87
N PRO A 264 -4.37 -14.17 -4.01
CA PRO A 264 -5.29 -14.35 -2.89
C PRO A 264 -4.81 -15.38 -1.85
N ASN A 265 -4.05 -16.39 -2.28
CA ASN A 265 -3.53 -17.45 -1.41
C ASN A 265 -2.36 -16.96 -0.55
N SER A 266 -2.52 -16.99 0.78
CA SER A 266 -1.50 -16.52 1.73
C SER A 266 -0.21 -17.32 1.72
N LYS A 267 -0.28 -18.63 1.45
CA LYS A 267 0.91 -19.50 1.39
C LYS A 267 1.78 -19.15 0.19
N VAL A 268 1.15 -19.02 -0.98
CA VAL A 268 1.84 -18.59 -2.21
C VAL A 268 2.48 -17.21 -2.01
N ARG A 269 1.78 -16.27 -1.36
CA ARG A 269 2.35 -14.96 -1.04
C ARG A 269 3.60 -15.06 -0.15
N LEU A 270 3.59 -15.94 0.85
CA LEU A 270 4.75 -16.12 1.74
C LEU A 270 5.97 -16.62 0.96
N GLU A 271 5.78 -17.61 0.07
CA GLU A 271 6.86 -18.14 -0.75
C GLU A 271 7.38 -17.12 -1.78
N VAL A 272 6.48 -16.35 -2.40
CA VAL A 272 6.87 -15.24 -3.27
C VAL A 272 7.69 -14.22 -2.48
N SER A 273 7.25 -13.82 -1.29
CA SER A 273 7.99 -12.92 -0.39
C SER A 273 9.38 -13.46 -0.03
N ARG A 274 9.52 -14.78 0.18
CA ARG A 274 10.80 -15.43 0.44
C ARG A 274 11.75 -15.34 -0.75
N ILE A 275 11.27 -15.55 -1.97
CA ILE A 275 12.06 -15.48 -3.21
C ILE A 275 12.54 -14.06 -3.50
N VAL A 276 11.70 -13.06 -3.24
CA VAL A 276 12.00 -11.65 -3.55
C VAL A 276 12.73 -10.94 -2.40
N GLY A 277 12.74 -11.52 -1.20
CA GLY A 277 13.25 -10.90 0.03
C GLY A 277 14.67 -10.34 -0.09
N LYS A 278 15.63 -11.12 -0.60
CA LYS A 278 17.01 -10.65 -0.79
C LYS A 278 17.10 -9.41 -1.68
N THR A 279 16.31 -9.35 -2.74
CA THR A 279 16.32 -8.19 -3.64
C THR A 279 15.61 -6.98 -3.03
N LEU A 280 14.62 -7.18 -2.14
CA LEU A 280 14.03 -6.09 -1.35
C LEU A 280 15.06 -5.49 -0.38
N GLU A 281 15.90 -6.32 0.24
CA GLU A 281 17.00 -5.84 1.08
C GLU A 281 18.04 -5.06 0.26
N GLU A 282 18.43 -5.57 -0.91
CA GLU A 282 19.33 -4.88 -1.84
C GLU A 282 18.74 -3.54 -2.31
N TRP A 283 17.44 -3.49 -2.63
CA TRP A 283 16.75 -2.26 -2.99
C TRP A 283 16.81 -1.20 -1.88
N ASN A 284 16.57 -1.61 -0.63
CA ASN A 284 16.62 -0.70 0.52
C ASN A 284 18.05 -0.14 0.69
N LYS A 285 19.06 -1.02 0.63
CA LYS A 285 20.47 -0.65 0.73
C LYS A 285 20.93 0.28 -0.39
N ASP A 286 20.48 0.06 -1.62
CA ASP A 286 20.81 0.89 -2.78
C ASP A 286 20.26 2.32 -2.61
N ALA A 287 19.02 2.46 -2.14
CA ALA A 287 18.41 3.77 -1.88
C ALA A 287 19.15 4.54 -0.77
N ASP A 288 19.47 3.88 0.34
CA ASP A 288 20.22 4.48 1.45
C ASP A 288 21.64 4.88 1.05
N THR A 289 22.27 4.08 0.18
CA THR A 289 23.60 4.38 -0.35
C THR A 289 23.58 5.61 -1.24
N ALA A 290 22.61 5.71 -2.15
CA ALA A 290 22.47 6.88 -3.01
C ALA A 290 22.22 8.17 -2.21
N LEU A 291 21.40 8.10 -1.14
CA LEU A 291 21.20 9.25 -0.26
C LEU A 291 22.50 9.66 0.45
N ARG A 292 23.24 8.69 0.98
CA ARG A 292 24.51 8.94 1.67
C ARG A 292 25.52 9.62 0.74
N GLU A 293 25.64 9.16 -0.51
CA GLU A 293 26.52 9.78 -1.51
C GLU A 293 26.14 11.25 -1.77
N LEU A 294 24.84 11.57 -1.88
CA LEU A 294 24.39 12.96 -2.05
C LEU A 294 24.66 13.84 -0.82
N VAL A 295 24.57 13.27 0.38
CA VAL A 295 24.91 13.99 1.62
C VAL A 295 26.40 14.26 1.67
N GLU A 296 27.24 13.27 1.35
CA GLU A 296 28.70 13.40 1.27
C GLU A 296 29.12 14.44 0.21
N ASP A 297 28.42 14.51 -0.92
CA ASP A 297 28.66 15.52 -1.97
C ASP A 297 28.53 16.97 -1.45
N ASN A 298 27.70 17.19 -0.42
CA ASN A 298 27.51 18.53 0.16
C ASN A 298 28.31 18.73 1.46
N GLN A 299 28.54 17.68 2.25
CA GLN A 299 29.21 17.78 3.55
C GLN A 299 30.73 17.61 3.50
N ALA A 300 31.29 16.96 2.47
CA ALA A 300 32.72 16.65 2.41
C ALA A 300 33.44 17.24 1.19
N ARG A 301 32.73 17.46 0.07
CA ARG A 301 33.36 17.91 -1.18
C ARG A 301 33.47 19.44 -1.23
N PRO A 302 34.35 19.98 -2.12
CA PRO A 302 34.49 21.42 -2.30
C PRO A 302 33.20 22.08 -2.79
N LEU A 303 32.99 23.35 -2.42
CA LEU A 303 31.83 24.11 -2.88
C LEU A 303 31.99 24.47 -4.36
N ILE A 304 31.08 23.98 -5.20
CA ILE A 304 31.12 24.20 -6.65
C ILE A 304 29.75 24.64 -7.15
N THR A 305 29.73 25.76 -7.85
CA THR A 305 28.57 26.23 -8.63
C THR A 305 29.02 27.06 -9.82
N ARG A 306 28.30 26.92 -10.94
CA ARG A 306 28.41 27.80 -12.12
C ARG A 306 27.12 28.56 -12.38
N ASN A 307 26.22 28.59 -11.39
CA ASN A 307 24.94 29.27 -11.52
C ASN A 307 25.19 30.80 -11.56
N PRO A 308 24.74 31.51 -12.62
CA PRO A 308 24.95 32.95 -12.75
C PRO A 308 24.31 33.76 -11.61
N SER A 309 23.28 33.22 -10.94
CA SER A 309 22.61 33.90 -9.83
C SER A 309 23.54 34.20 -8.66
N LEU A 310 24.62 33.43 -8.46
CA LEU A 310 25.60 33.73 -7.39
C LEU A 310 26.21 35.13 -7.56
N LEU A 311 26.46 35.55 -8.81
CA LEU A 311 27.04 36.86 -9.10
C LEU A 311 26.07 37.99 -8.73
N SER A 312 24.75 37.79 -8.90
CA SER A 312 23.77 38.80 -8.51
C SER A 312 23.73 39.07 -7.00
N PHE A 313 23.97 38.05 -6.16
CA PHE A 313 24.07 38.23 -4.71
C PHE A 313 25.30 39.08 -4.34
N THR A 314 26.44 38.85 -4.99
CA THR A 314 27.65 39.65 -4.76
C THR A 314 27.54 41.07 -5.32
N SER A 315 26.94 41.26 -6.50
CA SER A 315 26.78 42.59 -7.09
C SER A 315 25.83 43.47 -6.28
N MET A 316 24.81 42.88 -5.64
CA MET A 316 23.92 43.61 -4.73
C MET A 316 24.68 44.17 -3.52
N THR A 317 25.61 43.39 -2.94
CA THR A 317 26.52 43.88 -1.89
C THR A 317 27.33 45.06 -2.38
N ASP A 318 27.96 44.93 -3.55
CA ASP A 318 28.80 45.98 -4.12
C ASP A 318 28.00 47.26 -4.40
N GLU A 319 26.79 47.16 -4.96
CA GLU A 319 25.91 48.31 -5.20
C GLU A 319 25.48 49.01 -3.90
N ILE A 320 25.15 48.25 -2.85
CA ILE A 320 24.73 48.80 -1.56
C ILE A 320 25.89 49.50 -0.84
N LEU A 321 27.11 48.98 -0.98
CA LEU A 321 28.34 49.59 -0.45
C LEU A 321 28.77 50.81 -1.28
N LEU A 322 28.68 50.75 -2.61
CA LEU A 322 29.06 51.84 -3.52
C LEU A 322 28.04 52.99 -3.56
N GLY A 323 26.74 52.72 -3.41
CA GLY A 323 25.69 53.74 -3.30
C GLY A 323 25.89 54.70 -2.12
N HIS A 324 26.66 54.29 -1.11
CA HIS A 324 27.09 55.13 0.01
C HIS A 324 28.11 56.22 -0.41
N SER A 325 28.99 55.91 -1.37
CA SER A 325 30.03 56.84 -1.83
C SER A 325 29.47 58.00 -2.66
N SER A 326 28.32 57.80 -3.32
CA SER A 326 27.64 58.83 -4.11
C SER A 326 26.66 59.70 -3.31
N ASN A 327 25.91 59.13 -2.35
CA ASN A 327 24.93 59.91 -1.57
C ASN A 327 25.57 60.96 -0.64
N ASN A 328 26.76 60.70 -0.10
CA ASN A 328 27.48 61.68 0.71
C ASN A 328 28.18 62.79 -0.09
N LYS A 329 28.39 62.60 -1.41
CA LYS A 329 28.86 63.68 -2.29
C LYS A 329 27.74 64.68 -2.64
N ALA A 330 26.49 64.23 -2.69
CA ALA A 330 25.35 65.10 -3.00
C ALA A 330 24.91 65.99 -1.83
N ALA A 331 25.11 65.55 -0.57
CA ALA A 331 24.73 66.30 0.63
C ALA A 331 25.68 67.47 0.95
N ASN A 332 26.92 67.47 0.45
CA ASN A 332 27.94 68.47 0.82
C ASN A 332 28.09 69.63 -0.19
N GLY A 333 27.15 69.74 -1.13
CA GLY A 333 27.18 70.70 -2.24
C GLY A 333 26.27 71.91 -2.07
N LYS A 334 26.25 72.59 -0.91
CA LYS A 334 25.79 73.99 -0.78
C LYS A 334 26.05 74.62 0.60
N ALA A 335 26.88 75.67 0.57
CA ALA A 335 26.93 76.85 1.45
C ALA A 335 27.89 76.90 2.67
N ASN A 336 28.92 77.74 2.47
CA ASN A 336 29.59 78.69 3.38
C ASN A 336 30.39 78.22 4.60
N GLY A 337 31.72 78.33 4.47
CA GLY A 337 32.48 79.38 5.16
C GLY A 337 32.88 79.12 6.61
N GLY A 338 34.11 78.63 6.80
CA GLY A 338 34.89 78.85 8.02
C GLY A 338 35.18 77.59 8.84
N SER A 339 36.48 77.34 9.01
CA SER A 339 37.13 76.51 10.03
C SER A 339 37.25 75.00 9.76
N ASN A 340 38.52 74.59 9.55
CA ASN A 340 39.10 73.24 9.68
C ASN A 340 38.17 72.06 9.40
N GLY A 341 37.85 71.86 8.13
CA GLY A 341 37.36 70.56 7.66
C GLY A 341 38.53 69.59 7.58
N GLU A 342 38.51 68.54 8.40
CA GLU A 342 39.22 67.31 8.06
C GLU A 342 38.70 66.87 6.70
N ASP A 343 39.61 66.79 5.74
CA ASP A 343 39.38 66.29 4.40
C ASP A 343 38.88 64.84 4.54
N VAL A 344 37.56 64.62 4.52
CA VAL A 344 36.97 63.27 4.61
C VAL A 344 37.28 62.59 3.29
N GLY A 345 38.44 61.92 3.28
CA GLY A 345 38.93 61.10 2.18
C GLY A 345 37.91 60.02 1.77
N PRO A 346 38.18 59.32 0.65
CA PRO A 346 37.28 58.30 0.12
C PRO A 346 36.86 57.31 1.22
N TYR A 347 35.55 57.06 1.32
CA TYR A 347 34.93 56.12 2.25
C TYR A 347 35.76 54.84 2.36
N PHE A 348 36.49 54.67 3.46
CA PHE A 348 37.35 53.52 3.69
C PHE A 348 36.58 52.47 4.49
N ILE A 349 36.14 51.41 3.81
CA ILE A 349 35.60 50.22 4.47
C ILE A 349 36.80 49.37 4.91
N PRO A 350 36.91 49.01 6.20
CA PRO A 350 37.96 48.10 6.66
C PRO A 350 37.98 46.81 5.83
N THR A 351 39.17 46.35 5.45
CA THR A 351 39.33 45.17 4.59
C THR A 351 38.68 43.93 5.21
N SER A 352 38.81 43.75 6.52
CA SER A 352 38.17 42.71 7.34
C SER A 352 36.64 42.76 7.27
N LEU A 353 36.04 43.94 7.38
CA LEU A 353 34.59 44.10 7.26
C LEU A 353 34.12 43.75 5.84
N ASN A 354 34.82 44.25 4.81
CA ASN A 354 34.48 43.95 3.42
C ASN A 354 34.53 42.44 3.12
N GLN A 355 35.52 41.76 3.68
CA GLN A 355 35.66 40.30 3.59
C GLN A 355 34.47 39.56 4.22
N ILE A 356 34.07 39.94 5.43
CA ILE A 356 32.94 39.32 6.14
C ILE A 356 31.65 39.52 5.35
N LEU A 357 31.38 40.75 4.89
CA LEU A 357 30.18 41.08 4.11
C LEU A 357 30.14 40.33 2.78
N SER A 358 31.28 40.21 2.10
CA SER A 358 31.40 39.47 0.83
C SER A 358 31.18 37.96 1.02
N ALA A 359 31.79 37.38 2.06
CA ALA A 359 31.62 35.96 2.39
C ALA A 359 30.17 35.66 2.80
N ARG A 360 29.54 36.56 3.56
CA ARG A 360 28.12 36.46 3.95
C ARG A 360 27.21 36.38 2.73
N ALA A 361 27.39 37.27 1.74
CA ALA A 361 26.58 37.32 0.54
C ALA A 361 26.78 36.08 -0.36
N ARG A 362 28.03 35.62 -0.50
CA ARG A 362 28.32 34.36 -1.22
C ARG A 362 27.74 33.14 -0.54
N LEU A 363 27.80 33.08 0.78
CA LEU A 363 27.19 32.00 1.57
C LEU A 363 25.67 31.97 1.42
N ASP A 364 24.98 33.12 1.43
CA ASP A 364 23.53 33.18 1.15
C ASP A 364 23.20 32.62 -0.23
N GLY A 365 23.83 33.18 -1.25
CA GLY A 365 23.55 32.79 -2.63
C GLY A 365 23.88 31.33 -2.88
N TYR A 366 25.03 30.86 -2.39
CA TYR A 366 25.41 29.46 -2.53
C TYR A 366 24.47 28.53 -1.76
N TYR A 367 24.09 28.89 -0.53
CA TYR A 367 23.19 28.06 0.29
C TYR A 367 21.84 27.86 -0.40
N ASP A 368 21.22 28.93 -0.92
CA ASP A 368 19.95 28.84 -1.65
C ASP A 368 20.08 27.94 -2.89
N ILE A 369 21.11 28.16 -3.71
CA ILE A 369 21.35 27.32 -4.91
C ILE A 369 21.57 25.86 -4.53
N ALA A 370 22.37 25.60 -3.49
CA ALA A 370 22.69 24.25 -3.05
C ALA A 370 21.47 23.55 -2.44
N LEU A 371 20.61 24.27 -1.73
CA LEU A 371 19.39 23.76 -1.12
C LEU A 371 18.45 23.20 -2.18
N TRP A 372 18.09 24.01 -3.18
CA TRP A 372 17.20 23.58 -4.27
C TRP A 372 17.80 22.44 -5.07
N ARG A 373 19.10 22.53 -5.39
CA ARG A 373 19.83 21.45 -6.05
C ARG A 373 19.77 20.14 -5.25
N PHE A 374 19.93 20.21 -3.93
CA PHE A 374 19.87 19.04 -3.06
C PHE A 374 18.47 18.43 -3.03
N ILE A 375 17.43 19.24 -2.84
CA ILE A 375 16.03 18.79 -2.86
C ILE A 375 15.71 18.07 -4.18
N ASP A 376 16.04 18.68 -5.32
CA ASP A 376 15.81 18.09 -6.64
C ASP A 376 16.63 16.80 -6.84
N ASN A 377 17.87 16.77 -6.36
CA ASN A 377 18.71 15.58 -6.44
C ASN A 377 18.18 14.43 -5.59
N VAL A 378 17.68 14.70 -4.38
CA VAL A 378 17.05 13.65 -3.56
C VAL A 378 15.81 13.11 -4.26
N ALA A 379 14.95 13.99 -4.78
CA ALA A 379 13.75 13.59 -5.50
C ALA A 379 14.07 12.78 -6.77
N MET A 380 14.98 13.25 -7.62
CA MET A 380 15.27 12.61 -8.90
C MET A 380 16.20 11.40 -8.75
N GLN A 381 17.28 11.55 -7.98
CA GLN A 381 18.36 10.58 -7.94
C GLN A 381 18.14 9.50 -6.89
N VAL A 382 17.52 9.80 -5.74
CA VAL A 382 17.23 8.77 -4.74
C VAL A 382 15.85 8.20 -4.97
N MET A 383 14.83 9.06 -4.94
CA MET A 383 13.44 8.61 -5.02
C MET A 383 13.08 8.06 -6.40
N GLU A 384 13.14 8.85 -7.48
CA GLU A 384 12.71 8.36 -8.81
C GLU A 384 13.63 7.24 -9.35
N ARG A 385 14.94 7.36 -9.18
CA ARG A 385 15.91 6.42 -9.78
C ARG A 385 16.11 5.15 -8.95
N HIS A 386 16.16 5.20 -7.62
CA HIS A 386 16.38 4.01 -6.78
C HIS A 386 15.10 3.48 -6.15
N VAL A 387 14.30 4.34 -5.52
CA VAL A 387 13.09 3.90 -4.79
C VAL A 387 11.97 3.46 -5.76
N LEU A 388 11.68 4.27 -6.78
CA LEU A 388 10.66 4.01 -7.81
C LEU A 388 11.21 3.47 -9.13
N GLY A 389 12.52 3.23 -9.17
CA GLY A 389 13.23 2.81 -10.37
C GLY A 389 13.00 1.36 -10.78
N PRO A 390 13.91 0.80 -11.62
CA PRO A 390 13.80 -0.57 -12.11
C PRO A 390 13.78 -1.63 -11.00
N LYS A 391 14.52 -1.40 -9.91
CA LYS A 391 14.60 -2.30 -8.74
C LYS A 391 13.44 -2.15 -7.75
N CYS A 392 12.46 -1.30 -8.05
CA CYS A 392 11.31 -1.06 -7.17
C CYS A 392 10.58 -2.38 -6.82
N PRO A 393 10.18 -2.58 -5.56
CA PRO A 393 9.40 -3.75 -5.11
C PRO A 393 8.19 -4.06 -6.00
N MET A 394 7.57 -3.03 -6.58
CA MET A 394 6.40 -3.19 -7.46
C MET A 394 6.72 -3.94 -8.76
N ARG A 395 7.97 -3.93 -9.24
CA ARG A 395 8.41 -4.55 -10.50
C ARG A 395 9.12 -5.89 -10.29
N ILE A 396 9.32 -6.30 -9.04
CA ILE A 396 10.15 -7.47 -8.70
C ILE A 396 9.48 -8.79 -9.03
N VAL A 397 8.14 -8.82 -8.96
CA VAL A 397 7.31 -9.99 -9.30
C VAL A 397 7.01 -9.90 -10.79
N SER A 398 7.89 -10.50 -11.60
CA SER A 398 7.80 -10.48 -13.06
C SER A 398 7.87 -11.88 -13.66
N ALA A 399 7.26 -12.05 -14.82
CA ALA A 399 7.26 -13.33 -15.54
C ALA A 399 8.68 -13.80 -15.86
N ASP A 400 9.59 -12.89 -16.22
CA ASP A 400 10.98 -13.19 -16.55
C ASP A 400 11.74 -13.81 -15.36
N ARG A 401 11.61 -13.22 -14.17
CA ARG A 401 12.25 -13.74 -12.96
C ARG A 401 11.71 -15.11 -12.57
N PHE A 402 10.40 -15.25 -12.59
CA PHE A 402 9.75 -16.49 -12.18
C PHE A 402 9.85 -17.61 -13.24
N ALA A 403 10.14 -17.28 -14.50
CA ALA A 403 10.41 -18.27 -15.54
C ALA A 403 11.74 -19.01 -15.34
N GLN A 404 12.67 -18.45 -14.56
CA GLN A 404 13.97 -19.06 -14.25
C GLN A 404 13.90 -20.09 -13.13
N LEU A 405 12.77 -20.21 -12.42
CA LEU A 405 12.59 -21.19 -11.36
C LEU A 405 12.55 -22.62 -11.93
N ASP A 406 13.21 -23.54 -11.23
CA ASP A 406 13.13 -24.95 -11.57
C ASP A 406 11.77 -25.57 -11.16
N ASP A 407 11.48 -26.80 -11.60
CA ASP A 407 10.20 -27.45 -11.30
C ASP A 407 10.00 -27.68 -9.77
N THR A 408 11.07 -27.79 -8.98
CA THR A 408 10.99 -28.01 -7.53
C THR A 408 10.70 -26.71 -6.77
N GLU A 409 11.33 -25.62 -7.17
CA GLU A 409 11.08 -24.27 -6.68
C GLU A 409 9.67 -23.82 -7.07
N LEU A 410 9.27 -24.09 -8.31
CA LEU A 410 7.94 -23.79 -8.81
C LEU A 410 6.86 -24.57 -8.04
N ASN A 411 7.11 -25.84 -7.73
CA ASN A 411 6.22 -26.62 -6.88
C ASN A 411 6.16 -26.09 -5.45
N THR A 412 7.24 -25.52 -4.93
CA THR A 412 7.24 -24.87 -3.61
C THR A 412 6.36 -23.62 -3.61
N VAL A 413 6.41 -22.81 -4.67
CA VAL A 413 5.66 -21.55 -4.79
C VAL A 413 4.19 -21.76 -5.12
N ALA A 414 3.93 -22.55 -6.17
CA ALA A 414 2.62 -22.66 -6.82
C ALA A 414 2.00 -24.05 -6.72
N GLY A 415 2.73 -25.02 -6.17
CA GLY A 415 2.23 -26.36 -5.95
C GLY A 415 1.13 -26.38 -4.89
N GLU A 416 0.28 -27.40 -5.01
CA GLU A 416 -0.81 -27.63 -4.09
C GLU A 416 -0.40 -28.63 -3.02
N ASP A 417 -0.74 -28.30 -1.79
CA ASP A 417 -0.56 -29.24 -0.70
C ASP A 417 -1.49 -30.43 -0.86
N GLU A 418 -1.18 -31.52 -0.16
CA GLU A 418 -2.08 -32.67 -0.09
C GLU A 418 -3.46 -32.26 0.43
N ALA A 419 -3.55 -31.28 1.34
CA ALA A 419 -4.81 -30.75 1.84
C ALA A 419 -5.64 -30.08 0.74
N ASP A 420 -5.03 -29.21 -0.06
CA ASP A 420 -5.68 -28.53 -1.19
C ASP A 420 -6.09 -29.54 -2.27
N THR A 421 -5.23 -30.50 -2.57
CA THR A 421 -5.50 -31.56 -3.54
C THR A 421 -6.67 -32.45 -3.08
N ARG A 422 -6.68 -32.87 -1.81
CA ARG A 422 -7.78 -33.65 -1.22
C ARG A 422 -9.08 -32.85 -1.19
N MET A 423 -9.00 -31.56 -0.87
CA MET A 423 -10.18 -30.68 -0.83
C MET A 423 -10.77 -30.48 -2.24
N ARG A 424 -9.94 -30.21 -3.26
CA ARG A 424 -10.41 -30.11 -4.65
C ARG A 424 -11.03 -31.43 -5.09
N ALA A 425 -10.36 -32.56 -4.86
CA ALA A 425 -10.89 -33.87 -5.23
C ALA A 425 -12.24 -34.16 -4.55
N ARG A 426 -12.42 -33.75 -3.29
CA ARG A 426 -13.71 -33.85 -2.58
C ARG A 426 -14.77 -32.96 -3.23
N LEU A 427 -14.47 -31.69 -3.51
CA LEU A 427 -15.40 -30.76 -4.14
C LEU A 427 -15.79 -31.21 -5.55
N GLU A 428 -14.85 -31.65 -6.38
CA GLU A 428 -15.14 -32.15 -7.74
C GLU A 428 -16.03 -33.40 -7.72
N ARG A 429 -15.77 -34.33 -6.79
CA ARG A 429 -16.66 -35.51 -6.59
C ARG A 429 -18.05 -35.08 -6.16
N THR A 430 -18.16 -34.13 -5.23
CA THR A 430 -19.45 -33.61 -4.76
C THR A 430 -20.20 -32.87 -5.88
N ARG A 431 -19.53 -32.00 -6.64
CA ARG A 431 -20.07 -31.33 -7.83
C ARG A 431 -20.63 -32.34 -8.84
N SER A 432 -19.85 -33.37 -9.16
CA SER A 432 -20.29 -34.42 -10.10
C SER A 432 -21.51 -35.19 -9.59
N ARG A 433 -21.58 -35.48 -8.28
CA ARG A 433 -22.76 -36.13 -7.67
C ARG A 433 -24.01 -35.25 -7.76
N TYR A 434 -23.90 -33.96 -7.45
CA TYR A 434 -25.03 -33.03 -7.55
C TYR A 434 -25.49 -32.83 -9.00
N GLN A 435 -24.56 -32.68 -9.96
CA GLN A 435 -24.88 -32.60 -11.39
C GLN A 435 -25.65 -33.85 -11.86
N LYS A 436 -25.16 -35.04 -11.52
CA LYS A 436 -25.85 -36.31 -11.85
C LYS A 436 -27.23 -36.43 -11.21
N ALA A 437 -27.40 -35.92 -9.98
CA ALA A 437 -28.69 -35.92 -9.30
C ALA A 437 -29.69 -35.00 -10.01
N LEU A 438 -29.27 -33.80 -10.42
CA LEU A 438 -30.08 -32.85 -11.18
C LEU A 438 -30.43 -33.39 -12.58
N GLU A 439 -29.47 -33.98 -13.29
CA GLU A 439 -29.74 -34.64 -14.58
C GLU A 439 -30.76 -35.77 -14.46
N ARG A 440 -30.67 -36.58 -13.40
CA ARG A 440 -31.63 -37.65 -13.14
C ARG A 440 -33.02 -37.09 -12.83
N TRP A 441 -33.09 -35.97 -12.10
CA TRP A 441 -34.34 -35.28 -11.83
C TRP A 441 -34.99 -34.74 -13.11
N GLU A 442 -34.23 -34.05 -13.97
CA GLU A 442 -34.77 -33.52 -15.24
C GLU A 442 -35.32 -34.65 -16.12
N ARG A 443 -34.67 -35.82 -16.15
CA ARG A 443 -35.22 -37.00 -16.85
C ARG A 443 -36.53 -37.51 -16.26
N LEU A 444 -36.66 -37.49 -14.93
CA LEU A 444 -37.87 -37.95 -14.24
C LEU A 444 -39.02 -36.94 -14.29
N ARG A 445 -38.72 -35.66 -14.49
CA ARG A 445 -39.71 -34.59 -14.64
C ARG A 445 -40.42 -34.60 -16.00
N VAL A 446 -39.73 -35.09 -17.03
CA VAL A 446 -40.23 -35.17 -18.42
C VAL A 446 -41.09 -36.42 -18.66
N LEU A 447 -41.01 -37.41 -17.76
CA LEU A 447 -41.86 -38.60 -17.71
C LEU A 447 -43.09 -38.34 -16.84
#